data_AF-A0AAV9FEQ3-F1
#
_entry.id   AF-A0AAV9FEQ3-F1
#
_cell.length_a   1.000
_cell.length_b   1.000
_cell.length_c   1.000
_cell.angle_alpha   90.00
_cell.angle_beta   90.00
_cell.angle_gamma   90.00
#
_symmetry.space_group_name_H-M   'P 1'
#
loop_
_entity.id
_entity.type
_entity.pdbx_description
1 polymer ?
#
loop_
_entity_poly.entity_id
_entity_poly.type
_entity_poly.pdbx_seq_one_letter_code
_entity_poly.pdbx_strand_id
1 'polypeptide(L)'
;MVSSVVLASDPSPLQYFCVTDKASPVLVNGFVCKNPMDVNAEDFFFSGLNMPGNTNKRLGSNVTAVDVKKIAGLNTLGISLARIDFAPYGLNPPHTHPRATEIDESILAKAFQVDKKVIDYLQSQFWMDNNN
;
A
#
# COMPACT_ATOMS: atom_id res chain seq x y z
N MET A 1 4.49 6.89 -36.01
CA MET A 1 5.02 6.11 -34.88
C MET A 1 3.82 5.43 -34.24
N VAL A 2 3.64 4.12 -34.45
CA VAL A 2 2.53 3.37 -33.84
C VAL A 2 3.05 2.90 -32.48
N SER A 3 2.56 3.48 -31.39
CA SER A 3 2.88 3.06 -30.03
C SER A 3 1.82 2.03 -29.61
N SER A 4 2.25 0.79 -29.37
CA SER A 4 1.37 -0.25 -28.82
C SER A 4 1.36 -0.12 -27.30
N VAL A 5 0.18 0.10 -26.71
CA VAL A 5 0.01 0.08 -25.26
C VAL A 5 0.00 -1.38 -24.80
N VAL A 6 1.06 -1.82 -24.13
CA VAL A 6 1.08 -3.12 -23.45
C VAL A 6 0.57 -2.88 -22.03
N LEU A 7 -0.61 -3.44 -21.72
CA LEU A 7 -1.14 -3.47 -20.36
C LEU A 7 -0.59 -4.71 -19.66
N ALA A 8 0.13 -4.50 -18.57
CA ALA A 8 0.60 -5.54 -17.68
C ALA A 8 0.23 -5.16 -16.25
N SER A 9 -0.26 -6.13 -15.50
CA SER A 9 -0.59 -6.03 -14.08
C SER A 9 -0.12 -7.31 -13.38
N ASP A 10 -0.25 -7.33 -12.05
CA ASP A 10 -0.05 -8.57 -11.30
C ASP A 10 -1.04 -9.66 -11.75
N PRO A 11 -0.63 -10.94 -11.77
CA PRO A 11 -1.52 -12.07 -12.07
C PRO A 11 -2.68 -12.15 -11.08
N SER A 12 -3.86 -12.51 -11.58
CA SER A 12 -5.04 -12.73 -10.72
C SER A 12 -4.81 -13.89 -9.74
N PRO A 13 -5.32 -13.79 -8.50
CA PRO A 13 -5.22 -14.87 -7.53
C PRO A 13 -6.04 -16.09 -7.97
N LEU A 14 -5.53 -17.30 -7.72
CA LEU A 14 -6.21 -18.56 -8.04
C LEU A 14 -6.94 -19.17 -6.83
N GLN A 15 -6.85 -18.51 -5.67
CA GLN A 15 -7.42 -18.92 -4.39
C GLN A 15 -7.72 -17.69 -3.53
N TYR A 16 -8.40 -17.86 -2.39
CA TYR A 16 -8.77 -16.75 -1.51
C TYR A 16 -7.56 -15.96 -0.97
N PHE A 17 -6.50 -16.65 -0.58
CA PHE A 17 -5.27 -16.03 -0.09
C PHE A 17 -4.04 -16.89 -0.37
N CYS A 18 -2.88 -16.25 -0.44
CA CYS A 18 -1.57 -16.89 -0.58
C CYS A 18 -0.56 -16.11 0.24
N VAL A 19 -0.58 -16.23 1.57
CA VAL A 19 0.38 -15.50 2.44
C VAL A 19 1.81 -15.90 2.07
N THR A 20 2.70 -14.93 1.86
CA THR A 20 4.13 -15.18 1.57
C THR A 20 4.78 -16.04 2.66
N ASP A 21 5.37 -17.17 2.25
CA ASP A 21 6.29 -17.94 3.06
C ASP A 21 7.68 -17.29 3.03
N LYS A 22 8.03 -16.62 4.14
CA LYS A 22 9.32 -15.94 4.29
C LYS A 22 10.50 -16.89 4.51
N ALA A 23 10.25 -18.16 4.85
CA ALA A 23 11.28 -19.17 5.10
C ALA A 23 11.60 -20.02 3.86
N SER A 24 10.73 -19.97 2.84
CA SER A 24 10.92 -20.75 1.60
C SER A 24 12.19 -20.30 0.85
N PRO A 25 13.08 -21.24 0.48
CA PRO A 25 14.24 -20.96 -0.36
C PRO A 25 13.89 -20.94 -1.86
N VAL A 26 12.65 -21.27 -2.22
CA VAL A 26 12.23 -21.44 -3.62
C VAL A 26 11.92 -20.08 -4.24
N LEU A 27 12.48 -19.83 -5.43
CA LEU A 27 12.27 -18.61 -6.20
C LEU A 27 11.20 -18.81 -7.28
N VAL A 28 10.20 -17.95 -7.28
CA VAL A 28 9.11 -17.89 -8.25
C VAL A 28 8.81 -16.44 -8.63
N ASN A 29 7.97 -16.20 -9.63
CA ASN A 29 7.42 -14.85 -9.84
C ASN A 29 6.46 -14.53 -8.68
N GLY A 30 6.82 -13.57 -7.83
CA GLY A 30 6.14 -13.31 -6.56
C GLY A 30 6.77 -14.08 -5.41
N PHE A 31 5.94 -14.73 -4.59
CA PHE A 31 6.39 -15.51 -3.43
C PHE A 31 5.64 -16.82 -3.30
N VAL A 32 6.32 -17.84 -2.76
CA VAL A 32 5.70 -19.11 -2.40
C VAL A 32 4.69 -18.89 -1.27
N CYS A 33 3.55 -19.58 -1.32
CA CYS A 33 2.53 -19.49 -0.27
C CYS A 33 2.92 -20.34 0.95
N LYS A 34 2.66 -19.80 2.14
CA LYS A 34 2.59 -20.54 3.40
C LYS A 34 1.48 -21.59 3.33
N ASN A 35 1.58 -22.65 4.14
CA ASN A 35 0.47 -23.58 4.34
C ASN A 35 -0.76 -22.82 4.89
N PRO A 36 -1.95 -22.95 4.27
CA PRO A 36 -3.15 -22.25 4.74
C PRO A 36 -3.53 -22.51 6.20
N MET A 37 -3.15 -23.66 6.76
CA MET A 37 -3.40 -23.98 8.18
C MET A 37 -2.49 -23.22 9.15
N ASP A 38 -1.39 -22.64 8.67
CA ASP A 38 -0.45 -21.84 9.47
C ASP A 38 -0.69 -20.33 9.32
N VAL A 39 -1.70 -19.94 8.54
CA VAL A 39 -2.07 -18.55 8.29
C VAL A 39 -2.92 -18.02 9.44
N ASN A 40 -2.63 -16.80 9.88
CA ASN A 40 -3.39 -16.11 10.92
C ASN A 40 -3.64 -14.63 10.57
N ALA A 41 -4.40 -13.93 11.42
CA ALA A 41 -4.80 -12.55 11.17
C ALA A 41 -3.62 -11.56 11.06
N GLU A 42 -2.53 -11.82 11.79
CA GLU A 42 -1.34 -10.96 11.77
C GLU A 42 -0.62 -10.99 10.43
N ASP A 43 -0.81 -12.05 9.62
CA ASP A 43 -0.26 -12.12 8.27
C ASP A 43 -0.88 -11.06 7.32
N PHE A 44 -2.04 -10.49 7.68
CA PHE A 44 -2.77 -9.47 6.92
C PHE A 44 -2.74 -8.08 7.58
N PHE A 45 -2.07 -7.94 8.71
CA PHE A 45 -2.09 -6.72 9.51
C PHE A 45 -0.77 -5.95 9.44
N PHE A 46 -0.86 -4.62 9.39
CA PHE A 46 0.28 -3.73 9.57
C PHE A 46 -0.15 -2.47 10.31
N SER A 47 0.47 -2.23 11.45
CA SER A 47 0.38 -0.96 12.18
C SER A 47 1.49 -0.01 11.73
N GLY A 48 1.22 1.30 11.76
CA GLY A 48 2.23 2.33 11.51
C GLY A 48 1.84 3.35 10.45
N LEU A 49 0.90 3.03 9.55
CA LEU A 49 0.33 4.02 8.62
C LEU A 49 -0.52 5.08 9.35
N ASN A 50 -0.96 4.80 10.58
CA ASN A 50 -1.62 5.76 11.45
C ASN A 50 -0.64 6.81 12.03
N MET A 51 0.67 6.57 11.99
CA MET A 51 1.67 7.48 12.53
C MET A 51 2.31 8.30 11.40
N PRO A 52 2.50 9.63 11.58
CA PRO A 52 3.21 10.44 10.61
C PRO A 52 4.69 10.05 10.53
N GLY A 53 5.21 9.97 9.31
CA GLY A 53 6.63 9.77 9.06
C GLY A 53 7.49 10.99 9.42
N ASN A 54 8.78 10.75 9.71
CA ASN A 54 9.72 11.81 10.03
C ASN A 54 10.16 12.59 8.77
N THR A 55 9.68 13.81 8.65
CA THR A 55 9.93 14.71 7.51
C THR A 55 11.19 15.58 7.67
N ASN A 56 11.98 15.42 8.74
CA ASN A 56 13.30 16.06 8.91
C ASN A 56 14.36 15.39 8.01
N LYS A 57 14.10 15.37 6.71
CA LYS A 57 14.92 14.80 5.65
C LYS A 57 15.24 15.88 4.63
N ARG A 58 16.25 15.65 3.78
CA ARG A 58 16.74 16.63 2.78
C ARG A 58 15.63 17.22 1.90
N LEU A 59 14.62 16.43 1.55
CA LEU A 59 13.52 16.85 0.68
C LEU A 59 12.24 17.18 1.45
N GLY A 60 12.27 17.20 2.79
CA GLY A 60 11.08 17.52 3.59
C GLY A 60 9.93 16.52 3.44
N SER A 61 10.17 15.30 2.96
CA SER A 61 9.16 14.28 2.75
C SER A 61 9.60 12.93 3.31
N ASN A 62 8.64 12.09 3.69
CA ASN A 62 8.88 10.70 4.08
C ASN A 62 7.84 9.79 3.45
N VAL A 63 8.30 8.73 2.78
CA VAL A 63 7.45 7.70 2.18
C VAL A 63 7.47 6.47 3.07
N THR A 64 6.32 6.12 3.64
CA THR A 64 6.10 4.87 4.37
C THR A 64 5.39 3.89 3.44
N ALA A 65 6.17 3.08 2.72
CA ALA A 65 5.65 2.06 1.80
C ALA A 65 5.26 0.77 2.54
N VAL A 66 4.12 0.21 2.15
CA VAL A 66 3.53 -1.03 2.68
C VAL A 66 3.19 -1.93 1.49
N ASP A 67 4.13 -2.83 1.20
CA ASP A 67 4.00 -3.85 0.17
C ASP A 67 3.92 -5.26 0.80
N VAL A 68 3.96 -6.29 -0.04
CA VAL A 68 3.98 -7.69 0.36
C VAL A 68 5.08 -8.07 1.36
N LYS A 69 6.17 -7.29 1.46
CA LYS A 69 7.22 -7.53 2.46
C LYS A 69 6.78 -7.08 3.85
N LYS A 70 5.93 -6.06 3.94
CA LYS A 70 5.35 -5.55 5.19
C LYS A 70 4.08 -6.31 5.57
N ILE A 71 3.19 -6.59 4.62
CA ILE A 71 1.98 -7.40 4.82
C ILE A 71 2.07 -8.66 3.95
N ALA A 72 2.39 -9.81 4.56
CA ALA A 72 2.61 -11.05 3.82
C ALA A 72 1.36 -11.54 3.08
N GLY A 73 0.17 -11.21 3.58
CA GLY A 73 -1.12 -11.52 2.99
C GLY A 73 -1.45 -10.77 1.69
N LEU A 74 -0.69 -9.73 1.31
CA LEU A 74 -0.91 -9.03 0.04
C LEU A 74 -0.44 -9.81 -1.19
N ASN A 75 0.33 -10.88 -0.99
CA ASN A 75 0.82 -11.70 -2.10
C ASN A 75 -0.36 -12.23 -2.93
N THR A 76 -0.24 -12.14 -4.26
CA THR A 76 -1.26 -12.44 -5.29
C THR A 76 -2.46 -11.48 -5.38
N LEU A 77 -2.62 -10.50 -4.48
CA LEU A 77 -3.80 -9.61 -4.48
C LEU A 77 -3.67 -8.40 -5.41
N GLY A 78 -2.48 -8.12 -5.94
CA GLY A 78 -2.25 -7.03 -6.89
C GLY A 78 -2.41 -5.63 -6.31
N ILE A 79 -2.29 -5.48 -4.98
CA ILE A 79 -2.40 -4.19 -4.29
C ILE A 79 -1.21 -3.96 -3.34
N SER A 80 -0.85 -2.69 -3.18
CA SER A 80 0.09 -2.19 -2.18
C SER A 80 -0.33 -0.78 -1.77
N LEU A 81 0.23 -0.27 -0.68
CA LEU A 81 -0.10 1.06 -0.15
C LEU A 81 1.16 1.85 0.17
N ALA A 82 1.04 3.18 0.16
CA ALA A 82 2.05 4.06 0.71
C ALA A 82 1.38 5.25 1.40
N ARG A 83 1.93 5.67 2.54
CA ARG A 83 1.65 6.98 3.13
C ARG A 83 2.82 7.89 2.84
N ILE A 84 2.53 9.11 2.40
CA ILE A 84 3.56 10.14 2.17
C ILE A 84 3.26 11.32 3.07
N ASP A 85 4.19 11.63 3.98
CA ASP A 85 4.12 12.80 4.84
C ASP A 85 5.05 13.89 4.31
N PHE A 86 4.58 15.14 4.33
CA PHE A 86 5.30 16.32 3.84
C PHE A 86 5.43 17.37 4.94
N ALA A 87 6.65 17.88 5.14
CA ALA A 87 6.87 19.16 5.81
C ALA A 87 6.43 20.32 4.89
N PRO A 88 6.30 21.56 5.41
CA PRO A 88 6.13 22.73 4.56
C PRO A 88 7.20 22.78 3.46
N TYR A 89 6.76 22.93 2.21
CA TYR A 89 7.61 22.90 1.00
C TYR A 89 8.33 21.56 0.73
N GLY A 90 7.93 20.48 1.41
CA GLY A 90 8.44 19.14 1.16
C GLY A 90 8.10 18.66 -0.26
N LEU A 91 8.95 17.79 -0.80
CA LEU A 91 8.84 17.25 -2.15
C LEU A 91 9.07 15.75 -2.17
N ASN A 92 8.17 15.01 -2.81
CA ASN A 92 8.44 13.67 -3.31
C ASN A 92 8.90 13.86 -4.76
N PRO A 93 10.19 13.66 -5.08
CA PRO A 93 10.75 14.06 -6.36
C PRO A 93 10.08 13.31 -7.52
N PRO A 94 10.16 13.83 -8.76
CA PRO A 94 9.67 13.11 -9.93
C PRO A 94 10.25 11.70 -9.99
N HIS A 95 9.38 10.70 -10.01
CA HIS A 95 9.73 9.28 -10.07
C HIS A 95 8.66 8.50 -10.85
N THR A 96 8.90 7.20 -11.06
CA THR A 96 7.96 6.31 -11.76
C THR A 96 7.81 4.99 -11.03
N HIS A 97 6.63 4.38 -11.17
CA HIS A 97 6.35 3.02 -10.75
C HIS A 97 6.27 2.12 -12.01
N PRO A 98 7.31 1.35 -12.32
CA PRO A 98 7.40 0.67 -13.63
C PRO A 98 6.41 -0.49 -13.81
N ARG A 99 5.71 -0.91 -12.74
CA ARG A 99 4.79 -2.08 -12.75
C ARG A 99 3.44 -1.80 -12.10
N ALA A 100 3.14 -0.55 -11.75
CA ALA A 100 1.90 -0.20 -11.07
C ALA A 100 1.44 1.21 -11.45
N THR A 101 0.14 1.39 -11.53
CA THR A 101 -0.50 2.70 -11.48
C THR A 101 -0.74 3.06 -10.02
N GLU A 102 -0.61 4.34 -9.69
CA GLU A 102 -0.90 4.89 -8.35
C GLU A 102 -2.21 5.68 -8.39
N ILE A 103 -3.00 5.57 -7.33
CA ILE A 103 -4.19 6.39 -7.10
C ILE A 103 -4.10 7.02 -5.71
N ASP A 104 -4.22 8.35 -5.66
CA ASP A 104 -4.24 9.10 -4.41
C ASP A 104 -5.58 8.91 -3.68
N GLU A 105 -5.56 8.94 -2.34
CA GLU A 105 -6.74 8.76 -1.49
C GLU A 105 -7.88 9.73 -1.87
N SER A 106 -7.56 11.00 -2.13
CA SER A 106 -8.57 12.00 -2.47
C SER A 106 -9.26 11.71 -3.80
N ILE A 107 -8.57 11.05 -4.73
CA ILE A 107 -9.11 10.60 -6.00
C ILE A 107 -9.89 9.30 -5.81
N LEU A 108 -9.38 8.36 -5.01
CA LEU A 108 -10.03 7.10 -4.68
C LEU A 108 -11.39 7.35 -4.00
N ALA A 109 -11.44 8.23 -3.01
CA ALA A 109 -12.66 8.57 -2.28
C ALA A 109 -13.72 9.21 -3.19
N LYS A 110 -13.29 10.08 -4.13
CA LYS A 110 -14.18 10.66 -5.15
C LYS A 110 -14.69 9.61 -6.13
N ALA A 111 -13.82 8.68 -6.56
CA ALA A 111 -14.19 7.62 -7.51
C ALA A 111 -15.28 6.70 -6.95
N PHE A 112 -15.21 6.38 -5.65
CA PHE A 112 -16.24 5.59 -4.97
C PHE A 112 -17.47 6.39 -4.53
N GLN A 113 -17.55 7.68 -4.88
CA GLN A 113 -18.62 8.58 -4.46
C GLN A 113 -18.88 8.52 -2.95
N VAL A 114 -17.82 8.35 -2.16
CA VAL A 114 -17.94 8.32 -0.70
C VAL A 114 -18.36 9.72 -0.26
N ASP A 115 -19.49 9.80 0.44
CA ASP A 115 -20.02 11.08 0.90
C ASP A 115 -18.98 11.78 1.78
N LYS A 116 -18.82 13.10 1.60
CA LYS A 116 -17.86 13.89 2.37
C LYS A 116 -18.07 13.73 3.88
N LYS A 117 -19.32 13.58 4.35
CA LYS A 117 -19.62 13.31 5.76
C LYS A 117 -19.08 11.97 6.23
N VAL A 118 -19.05 10.95 5.36
CA VAL A 118 -18.46 9.64 5.70
C VAL A 118 -16.94 9.77 5.77
N ILE A 119 -16.32 10.52 4.86
CA ILE A 119 -14.87 10.81 4.92
C ILE A 119 -14.53 11.57 6.20
N ASP A 120 -15.22 12.67 6.48
CA ASP A 120 -15.00 13.51 7.67
C ASP A 120 -15.24 12.69 8.95
N TYR A 121 -16.27 11.85 8.98
CA TYR A 121 -16.55 10.92 10.08
C TYR A 121 -15.39 9.94 10.28
N LEU A 122 -14.95 9.24 9.23
CA LEU A 122 -13.85 8.28 9.33
C LEU A 122 -12.54 8.97 9.74
N GLN A 123 -12.22 10.14 9.17
CA GLN A 123 -11.06 10.93 9.58
C GLN A 123 -11.15 11.33 11.07
N SER A 124 -12.32 11.72 11.57
CA SER A 124 -12.50 12.03 13.00
C SER A 124 -12.28 10.83 13.92
N GLN A 125 -12.55 9.60 13.47
CA GLN A 125 -12.33 8.40 14.28
C GLN A 125 -10.86 8.01 14.40
N PHE A 126 -10.02 8.39 13.43
CA PHE A 126 -8.63 7.95 13.37
C PHE A 126 -7.59 9.06 13.62
N TRP A 127 -7.96 10.34 13.47
CA TRP A 127 -7.01 11.47 13.54
C TRP A 127 -7.18 12.37 14.78
N MET A 128 -8.17 12.12 15.64
CA MET A 128 -8.47 12.97 16.81
C MET A 128 -7.59 12.75 18.06
N ASP A 129 -6.51 11.96 17.99
CA ASP A 129 -5.67 11.64 19.17
C ASP A 129 -4.24 12.22 19.15
N ASN A 130 -3.90 13.14 18.23
CA ASN A 130 -2.55 13.73 18.17
C ASN A 130 -2.41 15.10 18.87
N ASN A 131 -3.30 15.44 19.82
CA ASN A 131 -3.23 16.66 20.62
C ASN A 131 -3.08 16.36 22.13
N ASN A 132 -2.00 15.67 22.52
CA ASN A 132 -1.49 15.76 23.89
C ASN A 132 0.04 15.80 23.91
#